data_AF-A0A7Y9F3L3-F1
#
_entry.id   AF-A0A7Y9F3L3-F1
#
_cell.length_a   1.000
_cell.length_b   1.000
_cell.length_c   1.000
_cell.angle_alpha   90.00
_cell.angle_beta   90.00
_cell.angle_gamma   90.00
#
_symmetry.space_group_name_H-M   'P 1'
#
loop_
_entity.id
_entity.type
_entity.pdbx_description
1 polymer ?
#
loop_
_entity_poly.entity_id
_entity_poly.type
_entity_poly.pdbx_seq_one_letter_code
_entity_poly.pdbx_strand_id
1 'polypeptide(L)'
;MSPTGPVAYQYVTLRCVPRVDREEFLNVGVVVYAQAHDYLDAAWHVDRERLAALDPGLDLDRVCEALETVRGVCAGDAAAGAAAGHPLSQRFGFLKAPRSTVLQPGPVHGGLTRDPARQLEHLLERLVR
;
A
#
# COMPACT_ATOMS: atom_id res chain seq x y z
N MET A 1 1.85 -3.37 30.03
CA MET A 1 0.56 -4.07 29.79
C MET A 1 0.12 -3.71 28.37
N SER A 2 0.27 -4.63 27.42
CA SER A 2 -0.27 -4.41 26.07
C SER A 2 -1.81 -4.40 26.17
N PRO A 3 -2.50 -3.49 25.46
CA PRO A 3 -3.95 -3.38 25.56
C PRO A 3 -4.63 -4.68 25.09
N THR A 4 -5.50 -5.25 25.93
CA THR A 4 -6.21 -6.53 25.68
C THR A 4 -7.37 -6.41 24.66
N GLY A 5 -7.58 -5.21 24.09
CA GLY A 5 -8.67 -4.90 23.17
C GLY A 5 -8.18 -4.70 21.73
N PRO A 6 -9.08 -4.77 20.73
CA PRO A 6 -8.72 -4.43 19.36
C PRO A 6 -8.31 -2.94 19.27
N VAL A 7 -7.34 -2.66 18.40
CA VAL A 7 -6.81 -1.32 18.12
C VAL A 7 -7.33 -0.79 16.80
N ALA A 8 -7.40 0.54 16.70
CA ALA A 8 -7.71 1.20 15.44
C ALA A 8 -6.55 1.04 14.45
N TYR A 9 -6.90 0.75 13.20
CA TYR A 9 -5.98 0.79 12.07
C TYR A 9 -6.59 1.57 10.92
N GLN A 10 -5.74 2.06 10.04
CA GLN A 10 -6.10 2.65 8.76
C GLN A 10 -5.45 1.85 7.64
N TYR A 11 -6.07 1.83 6.48
CA TYR A 11 -5.47 1.23 5.29
C TYR A 11 -5.81 2.00 4.02
N VAL A 12 -4.96 1.81 3.02
CA VAL A 12 -5.21 2.22 1.63
C VAL A 12 -4.89 1.05 0.72
N THR A 13 -5.64 0.87 -0.37
CA THR A 13 -5.18 0.03 -1.47
C THR A 13 -4.19 0.80 -2.33
N LEU A 14 -3.23 0.10 -2.92
CA LEU A 14 -2.35 0.59 -3.97
C LEU A 14 -2.95 0.15 -5.29
N ARG A 15 -3.23 1.11 -6.17
CA ARG A 15 -3.86 0.89 -7.48
C ARG A 15 -2.83 1.11 -8.57
N CYS A 16 -2.72 0.15 -9.48
CA CYS A 16 -2.06 0.38 -10.76
C CYS A 16 -3.10 0.95 -11.72
N VAL A 17 -2.85 2.16 -12.21
CA VAL A 17 -3.65 2.93 -13.17
C VAL A 17 -2.81 3.07 -14.44
N PRO A 18 -2.86 2.11 -15.38
CA PRO A 18 -1.97 2.12 -16.55
C PRO A 18 -2.17 3.35 -17.44
N ARG A 19 -3.44 3.80 -17.56
CA ARG A 19 -3.88 4.94 -18.37
C ARG A 19 -4.78 5.84 -17.54
N VAL A 20 -4.23 6.96 -17.06
CA VAL A 20 -4.96 7.87 -16.17
C VAL A 20 -6.18 8.49 -16.84
N ASP A 21 -6.13 8.73 -18.16
CA ASP A 21 -7.21 9.28 -18.97
C ASP A 21 -8.44 8.35 -19.10
N ARG A 22 -8.24 7.04 -18.89
CA ARG A 22 -9.31 6.04 -18.95
C ARG A 22 -9.88 5.68 -17.59
N GLU A 23 -9.19 6.08 -16.52
CA GLU A 23 -9.53 5.77 -15.13
C GLU A 23 -9.70 4.26 -14.83
N GLU A 24 -9.11 3.40 -15.67
CA GLU A 24 -9.05 1.96 -15.47
C GLU A 24 -7.94 1.64 -14.45
N PHE A 25 -8.24 0.79 -13.47
CA PHE A 25 -7.26 0.41 -12.47
C PHE A 25 -7.44 -1.02 -11.97
N LEU A 26 -6.34 -1.59 -11.48
CA LEU A 26 -6.32 -2.81 -10.71
C LEU A 26 -5.67 -2.55 -9.35
N ASN A 27 -6.28 -3.05 -8.27
CA ASN A 27 -5.58 -3.05 -6.98
C ASN A 27 -4.40 -4.03 -7.07
N VAL A 28 -3.22 -3.58 -6.65
CA VAL A 28 -1.98 -4.36 -6.67
C VAL A 28 -1.35 -4.49 -5.29
N GLY A 29 -1.85 -3.77 -4.29
CA GLY A 29 -1.35 -3.89 -2.92
C GLY A 29 -2.18 -3.17 -1.88
N VAL A 30 -1.74 -3.24 -0.64
CA VAL A 30 -2.37 -2.62 0.52
C VAL A 30 -1.28 -2.11 1.45
N VAL A 31 -1.50 -0.94 2.04
CA VAL A 31 -0.70 -0.41 3.17
C VAL A 31 -1.58 -0.36 4.41
N VAL A 32 -1.11 -0.91 5.53
CA VAL A 32 -1.80 -0.88 6.82
C VAL A 32 -0.97 -0.10 7.83
N TYR A 33 -1.64 0.78 8.57
CA TYR A 33 -1.06 1.59 9.64
C TYR A 33 -1.88 1.47 10.93
N ALA A 34 -1.23 1.15 12.04
CA ALA A 34 -1.85 1.11 13.36
C ALA A 34 -0.90 1.72 14.42
N GLN A 35 -1.16 2.99 14.77
CA GLN A 35 -0.33 3.75 15.72
C GLN A 35 -0.17 3.05 17.08
N ALA A 36 -1.23 2.43 17.60
CA ALA A 36 -1.18 1.78 18.91
C ALA A 36 -0.29 0.52 18.96
N HIS A 37 0.09 -0.02 17.80
CA HIS A 37 1.01 -1.15 17.66
C HIS A 37 2.35 -0.76 17.01
N ASP A 38 2.59 0.54 16.80
CA ASP A 38 3.75 1.03 16.03
C ASP A 38 3.91 0.30 14.69
N TYR A 39 2.78 -0.01 14.05
CA TYR A 39 2.74 -0.84 12.84
C TYR A 39 2.55 0.02 11.60
N LEU A 40 3.43 -0.13 10.62
CA LEU A 40 3.26 0.33 9.25
C LEU A 40 3.90 -0.72 8.33
N ASP A 41 3.11 -1.35 7.48
CA ASP A 41 3.64 -2.28 6.49
C ASP A 41 2.76 -2.29 5.24
N ALA A 42 3.33 -2.80 4.16
CA ALA A 42 2.67 -2.96 2.88
C ALA A 42 2.90 -4.38 2.35
N ALA A 43 1.84 -4.91 1.73
CA ALA A 43 1.91 -6.17 1.00
C ALA A 43 1.28 -5.97 -0.37
N TRP A 44 1.78 -6.68 -1.37
CA TRP A 44 1.36 -6.49 -2.74
C TRP A 44 1.38 -7.81 -3.53
N HIS A 45 0.58 -7.85 -4.58
CA HIS A 45 0.55 -8.93 -5.56
C HIS A 45 0.24 -8.31 -6.94
N VAL A 46 1.06 -8.65 -7.92
CA VAL A 46 0.93 -8.14 -9.30
C VAL A 46 0.51 -9.30 -10.19
N ASP A 47 -0.75 -9.29 -10.61
CA ASP A 47 -1.23 -10.16 -11.68
C ASP A 47 -0.82 -9.57 -13.02
N ARG A 48 0.27 -10.12 -13.58
CA ARG A 48 0.89 -9.63 -14.81
C ARG A 48 -0.02 -9.79 -16.02
N GLU A 49 -0.80 -10.87 -16.08
CA GLU A 49 -1.69 -11.14 -17.21
C GLU A 49 -2.86 -10.14 -17.23
N ARG A 50 -3.49 -9.90 -16.07
CA ARG A 50 -4.59 -8.92 -15.96
C ARG A 50 -4.14 -7.50 -16.29
N LEU A 51 -2.96 -7.09 -15.83
CA LEU A 51 -2.44 -5.77 -16.13
C LEU A 51 -2.03 -5.61 -17.59
N ALA A 52 -1.40 -6.62 -18.19
CA ALA A 52 -1.07 -6.61 -19.61
C ALA A 52 -2.32 -6.58 -20.51
N ALA A 53 -3.44 -7.14 -20.04
CA ALA A 53 -4.73 -7.03 -20.73
C ALA A 53 -5.31 -5.61 -20.68
N LEU A 54 -5.05 -4.83 -19.61
CA LEU A 54 -5.47 -3.42 -19.51
C LEU A 54 -4.59 -2.49 -20.38
N ASP A 55 -3.27 -2.67 -20.33
CA ASP A 55 -2.34 -1.95 -21.21
C ASP A 55 -1.11 -2.82 -21.51
N PRO A 56 -0.97 -3.36 -22.73
CA PRO A 56 0.20 -4.15 -23.13
C PRO A 56 1.52 -3.37 -23.11
N GLY A 57 1.47 -2.04 -23.11
CA GLY A 57 2.64 -1.16 -23.04
C GLY A 57 3.09 -0.84 -21.61
N LEU A 58 2.41 -1.34 -20.58
CA LEU A 58 2.76 -1.10 -19.20
C LEU A 58 4.07 -1.80 -18.82
N ASP A 59 5.03 -1.03 -18.30
CA ASP A 59 6.25 -1.57 -17.71
C ASP A 59 5.96 -2.14 -16.31
N LEU A 60 5.70 -3.44 -16.27
CA LEU A 60 5.36 -4.17 -15.04
C LEU A 60 6.52 -4.25 -14.06
N ASP A 61 7.76 -4.21 -14.52
CA ASP A 61 8.93 -4.28 -13.64
C ASP A 61 9.09 -2.97 -12.89
N ARG A 62 8.85 -1.82 -13.56
CA ARG A 62 8.76 -0.51 -12.90
C ARG A 62 7.65 -0.42 -11.87
N VAL A 63 6.50 -1.06 -12.12
CA VAL A 63 5.42 -1.15 -11.13
C VAL A 63 5.89 -1.93 -9.90
N CYS A 64 6.57 -3.06 -10.08
CA CYS A 64 7.14 -3.84 -8.98
C CYS A 64 8.20 -3.05 -8.20
N GLU A 65 9.11 -2.35 -8.88
CA GLU A 65 10.12 -1.48 -8.25
C GLU A 65 9.48 -0.38 -7.39
N ALA A 66 8.40 0.25 -7.89
CA ALA A 66 7.66 1.25 -7.14
C ALA A 66 6.97 0.67 -5.89
N LEU A 67 6.43 -0.56 -6.00
CA LEU A 67 5.83 -1.28 -4.88
C LEU A 67 6.87 -1.67 -3.81
N GLU A 68 8.08 -2.07 -4.21
CA GLU A 68 9.17 -2.30 -3.26
C GLU A 68 9.64 -1.01 -2.61
N THR A 69 9.66 0.12 -3.33
CA THR A 69 9.92 1.43 -2.73
C THR A 69 8.88 1.77 -1.66
N VAL A 70 7.60 1.46 -1.89
CA VAL A 70 6.53 1.62 -0.89
C VAL A 70 6.80 0.77 0.36
N ARG A 71 7.19 -0.50 0.21
CA ARG A 71 7.59 -1.36 1.34
C ARG A 71 8.82 -0.79 2.07
N GLY A 72 9.82 -0.30 1.34
CA GLY A 72 10.99 0.36 1.91
C GLY A 72 10.62 1.59 2.76
N VAL A 73 9.71 2.43 2.28
CA VAL A 73 9.19 3.55 3.08
C VAL A 73 8.50 3.05 4.34
N CYS A 74 7.69 1.97 4.26
CA CYS A 74 7.07 1.38 5.44
C CYS A 74 8.12 0.90 6.46
N ALA A 75 9.15 0.19 6.00
CA ALA A 75 10.25 -0.33 6.81
C ALA A 75 11.17 0.76 7.37
N GLY A 76 11.09 1.99 6.85
CA GLY A 76 12.01 3.07 7.22
C GLY A 76 13.40 2.92 6.59
N ASP A 77 13.48 2.24 5.45
CA ASP A 77 14.71 2.08 4.68
C ASP A 77 15.14 3.40 4.05
N ALA A 78 16.31 3.90 4.42
CA ALA A 78 16.87 5.14 3.88
C ALA A 78 17.04 5.10 2.34
N ALA A 79 17.20 3.92 1.74
CA ALA A 79 17.26 3.76 0.29
C ALA A 79 15.93 4.09 -0.41
N ALA A 80 14.80 4.02 0.31
CA ALA A 80 13.47 4.35 -0.21
C ALA A 80 13.17 5.87 -0.24
N GLY A 81 14.17 6.69 0.10
CA GLY A 81 14.11 8.15 0.03
C GLY A 81 13.76 8.84 1.35
N ALA A 82 13.74 10.17 1.33
CA ALA A 82 13.65 11.01 2.54
C ALA A 82 12.44 10.68 3.43
N ALA A 83 11.33 10.27 2.83
CA ALA A 83 10.11 9.95 3.56
C ALA A 83 10.30 8.79 4.56
N ALA A 84 11.19 7.84 4.26
CA ALA A 84 11.42 6.67 5.09
C ALA A 84 12.02 7.02 6.47
N GLY A 85 12.77 8.12 6.57
CA GLY A 85 13.35 8.60 7.83
C GLY A 85 12.36 9.28 8.78
N HIS A 86 11.11 9.49 8.37
CA HIS A 86 10.11 10.18 9.19
C HIS A 86 9.39 9.24 10.18
N PRO A 87 8.70 9.77 11.21
CA PRO A 87 7.80 8.99 12.05
C PRO A 87 6.73 8.23 11.25
N LEU A 88 6.22 7.11 11.78
CA LEU A 88 5.26 6.22 11.09
C LEU A 88 4.04 6.96 10.53
N SER A 89 3.48 7.89 11.31
CA SER A 89 2.32 8.69 10.91
C SER A 89 2.61 9.56 9.68
N GLN A 90 3.80 10.14 9.58
CA GLN A 90 4.24 10.95 8.45
C GLN A 90 4.56 10.07 7.22
N ARG A 91 5.16 8.90 7.43
CA ARG A 91 5.35 7.89 6.38
C ARG A 91 4.01 7.44 5.79
N PHE A 92 3.04 7.08 6.63
CA PHE A 92 1.70 6.75 6.17
C PHE A 92 1.03 7.93 5.45
N GLY A 93 1.20 9.15 5.97
CA GLY A 93 0.75 10.38 5.33
C GLY A 93 1.31 10.57 3.92
N PHE A 94 2.61 10.30 3.73
CA PHE A 94 3.27 10.32 2.42
C PHE A 94 2.71 9.24 1.49
N LEU A 95 2.54 8.01 1.98
CA LEU A 95 2.07 6.87 1.18
C LEU A 95 0.63 7.01 0.70
N LYS A 96 -0.26 7.63 1.50
CA LYS A 96 -1.66 7.87 1.14
C LYS A 96 -1.91 9.16 0.36
N ALA A 97 -0.89 10.00 0.15
CA ALA A 97 -1.04 11.26 -0.55
C ALA A 97 -1.34 11.00 -2.05
N PRO A 98 -2.32 11.69 -2.66
CA PRO A 98 -2.62 11.55 -4.10
C PRO A 98 -1.39 11.80 -4.97
N ARG A 99 -1.23 11.01 -6.03
CA ARG A 99 -0.13 11.14 -7.00
C ARG A 99 -0.63 10.86 -8.41
N SER A 100 -0.16 11.64 -9.38
CA SER A 100 -0.43 11.42 -10.81
C SER A 100 0.63 10.48 -11.41
N THR A 101 0.77 9.30 -10.81
CA THR A 101 1.68 8.24 -11.26
C THR A 101 0.88 6.99 -11.63
N VAL A 102 1.50 6.01 -12.28
CA VAL A 102 0.86 4.72 -12.57
C VAL A 102 0.42 4.04 -11.27
N LEU A 103 1.25 4.08 -10.22
CA LEU A 103 0.87 3.60 -8.90
C LEU A 103 0.21 4.73 -8.10
N GLN A 104 -1.04 4.56 -7.66
CA GLN A 104 -1.81 5.57 -6.94
C GLN A 104 -2.44 4.96 -5.67
N PRO A 105 -2.44 5.68 -4.54
CA PRO A 105 -3.20 5.25 -3.38
C PRO A 105 -4.72 5.44 -3.61
N GLY A 106 -5.50 4.46 -3.15
CA GLY A 106 -6.95 4.58 -3.05
C GLY A 106 -7.41 5.42 -1.84
N PRO A 107 -8.73 5.50 -1.61
CA PRO A 107 -9.29 6.16 -0.43
C PRO A 107 -8.77 5.55 0.87
N VAL A 108 -8.71 6.39 1.90
CA VAL A 108 -8.34 5.94 3.26
C VAL A 108 -9.55 5.31 3.91
N HIS A 109 -9.37 4.09 4.39
CA HIS A 109 -10.34 3.34 5.17
C HIS A 109 -9.81 3.08 6.58
N GLY A 110 -10.69 2.72 7.51
CA GLY A 110 -10.32 2.42 8.89
C GLY A 110 -11.09 1.22 9.43
N GLY A 111 -10.57 0.61 10.49
CA GLY A 111 -11.18 -0.52 11.17
C GLY A 111 -10.56 -0.79 12.53
N LEU A 112 -10.99 -1.90 13.14
CA LEU A 112 -10.47 -2.42 14.40
C LEU A 112 -9.83 -3.79 14.16
N THR A 113 -8.64 -4.02 14.71
CA THR A 113 -7.94 -5.32 14.63
C THR A 113 -7.21 -5.63 15.94
N ARG A 114 -7.03 -6.92 16.24
CA ARG A 114 -6.11 -7.35 17.32
C ARG A 114 -4.69 -7.63 16.81
N ASP A 115 -4.54 -7.74 15.50
CA ASP A 115 -3.29 -8.11 14.85
C ASP A 115 -3.22 -7.38 13.49
N PRO A 116 -2.48 -6.27 13.39
CA PRO A 116 -2.39 -5.50 12.16
C PRO A 116 -1.62 -6.25 11.04
N ALA A 117 -0.71 -7.18 11.39
CA ALA A 117 0.00 -8.00 10.40
C ALA A 117 -0.94 -9.00 9.74
N ARG A 118 -1.72 -9.75 10.52
CA ARG A 118 -2.77 -10.62 9.96
C ARG A 118 -3.85 -9.84 9.21
N GLN A 119 -4.16 -8.64 9.66
CA GLN A 119 -5.11 -7.77 8.96
C GLN A 119 -4.59 -7.34 7.59
N LEU A 120 -3.28 -7.08 7.45
CA LEU A 120 -2.65 -6.78 6.16
C LEU A 120 -2.77 -7.95 5.19
N GLU A 121 -2.44 -9.17 5.62
CA GLU A 121 -2.58 -10.39 4.80
C GLU A 121 -4.04 -10.61 4.36
N HIS A 122 -4.98 -10.46 5.29
CA HIS A 122 -6.42 -10.58 5.00
C HIS A 122 -6.92 -9.54 3.99
N LEU A 123 -6.44 -8.30 4.09
CA LEU A 123 -6.81 -7.25 3.13
C LEU A 123 -6.19 -7.49 1.76
N LEU A 124 -4.96 -7.98 1.70
CA LEU A 124 -4.32 -8.37 0.45
C LEU A 124 -5.13 -9.46 -0.26
N GLU A 125 -5.50 -10.52 0.47
CA GLU A 125 -6.27 -11.63 -0.08
C GLU A 125 -7.66 -11.21 -0.58
N ARG A 126 -8.29 -10.23 0.07
CA ARG A 126 -9.66 -9.82 -0.29
C ARG A 126 -9.76 -8.73 -1.34
N LEU A 127 -8.75 -7.87 -1.43
CA LEU A 127 -8.82 -6.64 -2.21
C LEU A 127 -7.89 -6.64 -3.42
N VAL A 128 -6.96 -7.60 -3.51
CA VAL A 128 -5.92 -7.65 -4.54
C VAL A 128 -5.91 -8.99 -5.27
N ARG A 129 -5.91 -10.10 -4.53
CA ARG A 129 -5.99 -11.47 -5.08
C ARG A 129 -7.43 -11.86 -5.38
#